data_AF-A0A974UBB2-F1
#
_entry.id   AF-A0A974UBB2-F1
#
_cell.length_a   1.000
_cell.length_b   1.000
_cell.length_c   1.000
_cell.angle_alpha   90.00
_cell.angle_beta   90.00
_cell.angle_gamma   90.00
#
_symmetry.space_group_name_H-M   'P 1'
#
loop_
_entity.id
_entity.type
_entity.pdbx_description
1 polymer ?
#
loop_
_entity_poly.entity_id
_entity_poly.type
_entity_poly.pdbx_seq_one_letter_code
_entity_poly.pdbx_strand_id
1 'polypeptide(L)'
;MKKSLLLITLYILAVLTLSSCQPLEVSTYCLASYKQLNQDYPGFPESYIGFCISSLQTGSFHQFAEICEHSSVWDVIEKGWFDKSATIYSTEECIDYFEMNR
;
A
#
# COMPACT_ATOMS: atom_id res chain seq x y z
N MET A 1 -40.68 -24.09 13.34
CA MET A 1 -39.79 -23.16 14.08
C MET A 1 -38.30 -23.37 13.78
N LYS A 2 -37.77 -24.60 13.74
CA LYS A 2 -36.34 -24.87 13.42
C LYS A 2 -35.85 -24.34 12.06
N LYS A 3 -36.71 -24.36 11.02
CA LYS A 3 -36.37 -23.87 9.67
C LYS A 3 -36.14 -22.35 9.59
N SER A 4 -36.87 -21.56 10.39
CA SER A 4 -36.70 -20.10 10.43
C SER A 4 -35.41 -19.69 11.14
N LEU A 5 -34.99 -20.44 12.16
CA LEU A 5 -33.73 -20.16 12.84
C LEU A 5 -32.53 -20.32 11.89
N LEU A 6 -32.55 -21.36 11.08
CA LEU A 6 -31.46 -21.71 10.14
C LEU A 6 -31.29 -20.65 9.03
N LEU A 7 -32.39 -20.04 8.57
CA LEU A 7 -32.37 -18.94 7.59
C LEU A 7 -31.79 -17.65 8.17
N ILE A 8 -32.09 -17.35 9.43
CA ILE A 8 -31.55 -16.15 10.11
C ILE A 8 -30.03 -16.30 10.31
N THR A 9 -29.56 -17.49 10.70
CA THR A 9 -28.12 -17.74 10.85
C THR A 9 -27.38 -17.65 9.51
N LEU A 10 -27.98 -18.17 8.43
CA LEU A 10 -27.39 -18.07 7.09
C LEU A 10 -27.31 -16.61 6.62
N TYR A 11 -28.32 -15.80 6.92
CA TYR A 11 -28.35 -14.39 6.57
C TYR A 11 -27.26 -13.60 7.31
N ILE A 12 -27.09 -13.84 8.61
CA ILE A 12 -26.02 -13.19 9.40
C ILE A 12 -24.63 -13.61 8.88
N LEU A 13 -24.45 -14.88 8.54
CA LEU A 13 -23.18 -15.39 7.99
C LEU A 13 -22.87 -14.77 6.61
N ALA A 14 -23.89 -14.60 5.76
CA ALA A 14 -23.73 -13.96 4.45
C ALA A 14 -23.41 -12.46 4.56
N VAL A 15 -24.01 -11.75 5.53
CA VAL A 15 -23.69 -10.33 5.78
C VAL A 15 -22.26 -10.17 6.32
N LEU A 16 -21.79 -11.10 7.16
CA LEU A 16 -20.41 -11.09 7.68
C LEU A 16 -19.35 -11.42 6.62
N THR A 17 -19.67 -12.19 5.57
CA THR A 17 -18.73 -12.47 4.48
C THR A 17 -18.66 -11.34 3.44
N LEU A 18 -19.67 -10.47 3.37
CA LEU A 18 -19.71 -9.32 2.45
C LEU A 18 -18.90 -8.11 2.92
N SER A 19 -18.58 -8.01 4.23
CA SER A 19 -17.71 -6.97 4.78
C SER A 19 -16.23 -7.06 4.37
N SER A 20 -15.84 -8.08 3.59
CA SER A 20 -14.46 -8.29 3.10
C SER A 20 -14.17 -7.63 1.74
N CYS A 21 -15.07 -6.79 1.24
CA CYS A 21 -14.91 -6.13 -0.07
C CYS A 21 -13.98 -4.90 0.02
N GLN A 22 -12.71 -5.07 0.41
CA GLN A 22 -11.72 -3.98 0.48
C GLN A 22 -10.76 -3.76 -0.72
N PRO A 23 -10.80 -4.49 -1.87
CA PRO A 23 -9.78 -4.28 -2.90
C PRO A 23 -9.96 -2.98 -3.72
N LEU A 24 -11.18 -2.43 -3.81
CA LEU A 24 -11.45 -1.24 -4.62
C LEU A 24 -10.98 0.06 -3.95
N GLU A 25 -11.10 0.14 -2.63
CA GLU A 25 -10.71 1.33 -1.87
C GLU A 25 -9.19 1.49 -1.83
N VAL A 26 -8.46 0.39 -1.65
CA VAL A 26 -6.99 0.38 -1.63
C VAL A 26 -6.41 0.86 -2.97
N SER A 27 -6.92 0.37 -4.10
CA SER A 27 -6.41 0.78 -5.41
C SER A 27 -6.68 2.27 -5.69
N THR A 28 -7.85 2.77 -5.27
CA THR A 28 -8.21 4.18 -5.44
C THR A 28 -7.33 5.08 -4.59
N TYR A 29 -7.05 4.69 -3.35
CA TYR A 29 -6.13 5.42 -2.47
C TYR A 29 -4.72 5.48 -3.05
N CYS A 30 -4.15 4.34 -3.47
CA CYS A 30 -2.80 4.28 -4.01
C CYS A 30 -2.66 5.08 -5.32
N LEU A 31 -3.69 5.06 -6.18
CA LEU A 31 -3.71 5.87 -7.40
C LEU A 31 -3.80 7.37 -7.09
N ALA A 32 -4.59 7.77 -6.09
CA ALA A 32 -4.69 9.17 -5.68
C ALA A 32 -3.36 9.66 -5.07
N SER A 33 -2.75 8.84 -4.21
CA SER A 33 -1.43 9.10 -3.63
C SER A 33 -0.36 9.24 -4.70
N TYR A 34 -0.34 8.33 -5.68
CA TYR A 34 0.57 8.41 -6.83
C TYR A 34 0.43 9.72 -7.59
N LYS A 35 -0.81 10.13 -7.89
CA LYS A 35 -1.07 11.38 -8.62
C LYS A 35 -0.54 12.60 -7.87
N GLN A 36 -0.70 12.63 -6.55
CA GLN A 36 -0.14 13.69 -5.72
C GLN A 36 1.39 13.67 -5.75
N LEU A 37 2.00 12.51 -5.51
CA LEU A 37 3.45 12.36 -5.53
C LEU A 37 4.06 12.73 -6.89
N ASN A 38 3.43 12.36 -7.99
CA ASN A 38 3.92 12.69 -9.33
C ASN A 38 3.71 14.18 -9.70
N GLN A 39 2.80 14.88 -9.03
CA GLN A 39 2.68 16.34 -9.16
C GLN A 39 3.83 17.04 -8.42
N ASP A 40 4.16 16.58 -7.22
CA ASP A 40 5.19 17.17 -6.37
C ASP A 40 6.61 16.76 -6.81
N TYR A 41 6.76 15.55 -7.36
CA TYR A 41 7.99 14.94 -7.85
C TYR A 41 7.79 14.42 -9.28
N PRO A 42 7.93 15.29 -10.30
CA PRO A 42 7.72 14.89 -11.68
C PRO A 42 8.62 13.72 -12.08
N GLY A 43 8.02 12.64 -12.60
CA GLY A 43 8.74 11.41 -12.97
C GLY A 43 8.74 10.34 -11.87
N PHE A 44 7.93 10.50 -10.83
CA PHE A 44 7.74 9.48 -9.81
C PHE A 44 7.25 8.17 -10.45
N PRO A 45 7.81 7.00 -10.08
CA PRO A 45 7.56 5.77 -10.81
C PRO A 45 6.14 5.23 -10.59
N GLU A 46 5.49 4.81 -11.67
CA GLU A 46 4.17 4.18 -11.60
C GLU A 46 4.17 2.86 -10.81
N SER A 47 5.33 2.20 -10.69
CA SER A 47 5.53 1.01 -9.86
C SER A 47 5.19 1.27 -8.37
N TYR A 48 5.16 2.53 -7.93
CA TYR A 48 4.64 2.94 -6.62
C TYR A 48 3.20 2.46 -6.37
N ILE A 49 2.34 2.41 -7.38
CA ILE A 49 0.95 1.97 -7.20
C ILE A 49 0.93 0.51 -6.73
N GLY A 50 1.72 -0.35 -7.38
CA GLY A 50 1.85 -1.77 -7.01
C GLY A 50 2.46 -1.94 -5.62
N PHE A 51 3.52 -1.18 -5.33
CA PHE A 51 4.13 -1.10 -4.01
C PHE A 51 3.10 -0.74 -2.93
N CYS A 52 2.39 0.38 -3.08
CA CYS A 52 1.39 0.86 -2.13
C CYS A 52 0.28 -0.18 -1.88
N ILE A 53 -0.25 -0.80 -2.94
CA ILE A 53 -1.27 -1.83 -2.82
C ILE A 53 -0.73 -3.03 -2.03
N SER A 54 0.47 -3.51 -2.38
CA SER A 54 1.11 -4.64 -1.70
C SER A 54 1.38 -4.33 -0.22
N SER A 55 1.90 -3.14 0.08
CA SER A 55 2.19 -2.70 1.45
C SER A 55 0.92 -2.66 2.30
N LEU A 56 -0.18 -2.12 1.77
CA LEU A 56 -1.46 -2.05 2.49
C LEU A 56 -2.13 -3.41 2.66
N GLN A 57 -1.97 -4.32 1.69
CA GLN A 57 -2.60 -5.65 1.74
C GLN A 57 -1.81 -6.64 2.62
N THR A 58 -0.48 -6.57 2.58
CA THR A 58 0.39 -7.60 3.18
C THR A 58 1.20 -7.09 4.37
N GLY A 59 1.27 -5.76 4.57
CA GLY A 59 2.19 -5.15 5.54
C GLY A 59 3.65 -5.45 5.22
N SER A 60 3.98 -5.72 3.95
CA SER A 60 5.32 -6.01 3.49
C SER A 60 5.72 -5.08 2.37
N PHE A 61 6.93 -4.55 2.48
CA PHE A 61 7.56 -3.70 1.48
C PHE A 61 8.62 -4.44 0.65
N HIS A 62 8.88 -5.70 0.98
CA HIS A 62 10.01 -6.51 0.48
C HIS A 62 9.93 -6.85 -1.02
N GLN A 63 8.74 -6.76 -1.63
CA GLN A 63 8.50 -7.26 -2.99
C GLN A 63 8.82 -6.26 -4.11
N PHE A 64 9.30 -5.06 -3.79
CA PHE A 64 9.44 -3.99 -4.79
C PHE A 64 10.76 -3.23 -4.66
N ALA A 65 11.89 -3.95 -4.73
CA ALA A 65 13.22 -3.34 -4.87
C ALA A 65 13.32 -2.39 -6.08
N GLU A 66 12.54 -2.64 -7.14
CA GLU A 66 12.47 -1.81 -8.35
C GLU A 66 12.12 -0.34 -8.05
N ILE A 67 11.28 -0.06 -7.03
CA ILE A 67 10.94 1.32 -6.68
C ILE A 67 12.18 2.10 -6.22
N CYS A 68 13.14 1.40 -5.60
CA CYS A 68 14.39 1.97 -5.11
C CYS A 68 15.44 2.20 -6.20
N GLU A 69 15.18 1.80 -7.45
CA GLU A 69 16.01 2.15 -8.60
C GLU A 69 15.75 3.59 -9.10
N HIS A 70 14.69 4.24 -8.61
CA HIS A 70 14.32 5.59 -8.99
C HIS A 70 14.76 6.60 -7.93
N SER A 71 15.66 7.52 -8.29
CA SER A 71 16.18 8.54 -7.36
C SER A 71 15.08 9.47 -6.81
N SER A 72 13.99 9.69 -7.55
CA SER A 72 12.83 10.45 -7.07
C SER A 72 12.20 9.85 -5.81
N VAL A 73 12.36 8.53 -5.59
CA VAL A 73 11.86 7.84 -4.40
C VAL A 73 12.75 8.15 -3.20
N TRP A 74 14.05 8.28 -3.42
CA TRP A 74 15.01 8.66 -2.39
C TRP A 74 14.73 10.09 -1.90
N ASP A 75 14.47 11.02 -2.83
CA ASP A 75 14.07 12.39 -2.50
C ASP A 75 12.81 12.41 -1.62
N VAL A 76 11.83 11.56 -1.91
CA VAL A 76 10.58 11.46 -1.14
C VAL A 76 10.81 10.88 0.25
N ILE A 77 11.70 9.88 0.38
CA ILE A 77 12.13 9.32 1.67
C ILE A 77 12.85 10.40 2.50
N GLU A 78 13.78 11.14 1.90
CA GLU A 78 14.54 12.20 2.56
C GLU A 78 13.65 13.34 3.07
N LYS A 79 12.52 13.56 2.40
CA LYS A 79 11.49 14.53 2.80
C LYS A 79 10.54 14.01 3.89
N GLY A 80 10.66 12.74 4.28
CA GLY A 80 9.88 12.12 5.35
C GLY A 80 8.43 11.83 4.97
N TRP A 81 8.12 11.66 3.68
CA TRP A 81 6.76 11.38 3.23
C TRP A 81 6.25 10.01 3.72
N PHE A 82 7.16 9.04 3.85
CA PHE A 82 6.90 7.66 4.26
C PHE A 82 7.02 7.43 5.78
N ASP A 83 6.62 8.40 6.62
CA ASP A 83 6.76 8.43 8.10
C ASP A 83 8.03 9.12 8.60
N LYS A 84 9.22 8.65 8.21
CA LYS A 84 10.50 9.18 8.72
C LYS A 84 11.40 9.65 7.60
N SER A 85 12.09 10.76 7.81
CA SER A 85 13.18 11.17 6.91
C SER A 85 14.41 10.29 7.16
N ALA A 86 14.98 9.74 6.09
CA ALA A 86 16.28 9.08 6.10
C ALA A 86 17.09 9.53 4.89
N THR A 87 18.41 9.68 5.04
CA THR A 87 19.30 9.99 3.91
C THR A 87 19.65 8.72 3.17
N ILE A 88 19.51 8.72 1.84
CA ILE A 88 19.64 7.52 1.01
C ILE A 88 20.73 7.74 -0.05
N TYR A 89 21.80 6.95 0.03
CA TYR A 89 22.94 7.02 -0.88
C TYR A 89 22.99 5.85 -1.87
N SER A 90 22.16 4.82 -1.67
CA SER A 90 22.15 3.63 -2.50
C SER A 90 20.78 2.96 -2.54
N THR A 91 20.58 2.11 -3.55
CA THR A 91 19.40 1.25 -3.68
C THR A 91 19.25 0.33 -2.47
N GLU A 92 20.36 -0.18 -1.92
CA GLU A 92 20.35 -1.05 -0.73
C GLU A 92 19.81 -0.30 0.50
N GLU A 93 20.26 0.94 0.74
CA GLU A 93 19.74 1.77 1.84
C GLU A 93 18.26 2.12 1.66
N CYS A 94 17.79 2.31 0.43
CA CYS A 94 16.37 2.51 0.15
C CYS A 94 15.54 1.26 0.48
N ILE A 95 16.05 0.07 0.14
CA ILE A 95 15.38 -1.20 0.47
C ILE A 95 15.32 -1.37 1.99
N ASP A 96 16.45 -1.17 2.67
CA ASP A 96 16.55 -1.26 4.14
C ASP A 96 15.59 -0.28 4.83
N TYR A 97 15.42 0.94 4.31
CA TYR A 97 14.45 1.90 4.84
C TYR A 97 13.04 1.31 4.89
N PHE A 98 12.61 0.64 3.83
CA PHE A 98 11.29 0.05 3.77
C PHE A 98 11.16 -1.27 4.55
N GLU A 99 12.26 -2.01 4.73
CA GLU A 99 12.28 -3.21 5.58
C GLU A 99 12.26 -2.90 7.07
N MET A 100 12.93 -1.83 7.51
CA MET A 100 13.02 -1.43 8.92
C MET A 100 11.77 -0.71 9.45
N ASN A 101 10.94 -0.12 8.57
CA ASN A 101 9.71 0.57 8.95
C ASN A 101 8.45 -0.34 8.89
N ARG A 102 8.62 -1.64 9.15
CA ARG A 102 7.53 -2.60 9.26
C ARG A 102 6.77 -2.52 10.58
#